data_AF-A0A1J4WP82-F1
#
_entry.id   AF-A0A1J4WP82-F1
#
_cell.length_a   1.000
_cell.length_b   1.000
_cell.length_c   1.000
_cell.angle_alpha   90.00
_cell.angle_beta   90.00
_cell.angle_gamma   90.00
#
_symmetry.space_group_name_H-M   'P 1'
#
loop_
_entity.id
_entity.type
_entity.pdbx_description
1 polymer ?
#
loop_
_entity_poly.entity_id
_entity_poly.type
_entity_poly.pdbx_seq_one_letter_code
_entity_poly.pdbx_strand_id
1 'polypeptide(L)' 'MLLWTHMEYPKSGIYEHYKNHEHRYRMISVAKHSETLEDLVVYEALYDNKISKLWARPLDE' A
#
# COMPACT_ATOMS: atom_id res chain seq x y z
N MET A 1 18.53 16.79 21.28
CA MET A 1 17.35 17.48 20.72
C MET A 1 17.02 16.76 19.41
N LEU A 2 16.15 15.75 19.49
CA LEU A 2 15.96 14.75 18.44
C LEU A 2 15.09 15.32 17.31
N LEU A 3 15.66 15.40 16.11
CA LEU A 3 14.94 15.65 14.87
C LEU A 3 14.18 14.36 14.54
N TRP A 4 12.88 14.32 14.86
CA TRP A 4 12.01 13.22 14.46
C TRP A 4 11.72 13.33 12.97
N THR A 5 12.27 12.40 12.21
CA THR A 5 12.04 12.20 10.78
C THR A 5 10.53 12.05 10.54
N HIS A 6 9.92 12.98 9.82
CA HIS A 6 8.56 12.79 9.31
C HIS A 6 8.63 11.71 8.22
N MET A 7 8.36 10.46 8.60
CA MET A 7 8.01 9.45 7.61
C MET A 7 6.64 9.81 7.04
N GLU A 8 6.61 10.36 5.83
CA GLU A 8 5.35 10.59 5.11
C GLU A 8 4.86 9.26 4.56
N TYR A 9 3.95 8.62 5.29
CA TYR A 9 3.23 7.47 4.77
C TYR A 9 2.35 7.90 3.59
N PRO A 10 2.20 7.04 2.56
CA PRO A 10 1.35 7.40 1.44
C PRO A 10 -0.09 7.59 1.92
N LYS A 11 -0.75 8.58 1.33
CA LYS A 11 -2.11 8.97 1.73
C LYS A 11 -3.09 7.86 1.37
N SER A 12 -4.10 7.65 2.19
CA SER A 12 -5.23 6.82 1.77
C SER A 12 -5.91 7.46 0.55
N GLY A 13 -6.35 6.66 -0.41
CA GLY A 13 -6.89 7.18 -1.66
C GLY A 13 -7.02 6.13 -2.76
N ILE A 14 -7.59 6.54 -3.89
CA ILE A 14 -7.65 5.72 -5.10
C ILE A 14 -6.46 6.07 -5.97
N TYR A 15 -5.77 5.04 -6.42
CA TYR A 15 -4.58 5.11 -7.25
C TYR A 15 -4.77 4.27 -8.51
N GLU A 16 -4.07 4.63 -9.57
CA GLU A 16 -4.02 3.87 -10.82
C GLU A 16 -2.76 3.02 -10.87
N HIS A 17 -2.90 1.80 -11.38
CA HIS A 17 -1.74 0.97 -11.63
C HIS A 17 -0.96 1.52 -12.83
N TYR A 18 0.31 1.86 -12.61
CA TYR A 18 1.16 2.52 -13.60
C TYR A 18 1.24 1.77 -14.94
N LYS A 19 1.22 0.44 -14.93
CA LYS A 19 1.27 -0.37 -16.17
C LYS A 19 -0.09 -0.63 -16.81
N ASN A 20 -1.18 -0.42 -16.08
CA ASN A 20 -2.53 -0.66 -16.60
C ASN A 20 -3.49 0.31 -15.91
N HIS A 21 -3.72 1.45 -16.56
CA HIS A 21 -4.57 2.53 -16.05
C HIS A 21 -6.03 2.10 -15.81
N GLU A 22 -6.48 1.00 -16.41
CA GLU A 22 -7.82 0.44 -16.16
C GLU A 22 -7.91 -0.23 -14.77
N HIS A 23 -6.78 -0.66 -14.22
CA HIS A 23 -6.70 -1.31 -12.92
C HIS A 23 -6.44 -0.28 -11.83
N ARG A 24 -7.51 0.14 -11.16
CA ARG A 24 -7.43 1.02 -9.99
C ARG A 24 -7.31 0.20 -8.70
N TYR A 25 -6.68 0.81 -7.70
CA TYR A 25 -6.64 0.26 -6.35
C TYR A 25 -6.93 1.36 -5.33
N ARG A 26 -7.46 0.97 -4.17
CA ARG A 26 -7.68 1.84 -3.02
C ARG A 26 -6.61 1.54 -1.98
N MET A 27 -5.74 2.50 -1.69
CA MET A 27 -4.83 2.40 -0.55
C MET A 27 -5.64 2.56 0.75
N ILE A 28 -5.49 1.59 1.64
CA ILE A 28 -6.20 1.53 2.91
C ILE A 28 -5.32 2.12 4.02
N SER A 29 -4.15 1.52 4.23
CA SER A 29 -3.22 1.91 5.30
C SER A 29 -1.82 1.37 5.05
N VAL A 30 -0.87 1.75 5.92
CA VAL A 30 0.40 1.04 6.08
C VAL A 30 0.32 0.16 7.33
N ALA A 31 0.75 -1.08 7.21
CA ALA A 31 0.82 -2.06 8.29
C ALA A 31 2.27 -2.45 8.59
N LYS A 32 2.55 -3.01 9.76
CA LYS A 32 3.84 -3.61 10.10
C LYS A 32 3.79 -5.12 9.91
N HIS A 33 4.75 -5.67 9.16
CA HIS A 33 4.93 -7.13 9.09
C HIS A 33 5.37 -7.64 10.47
N SER A 34 4.66 -8.61 11.04
CA SER A 34 4.86 -9.00 12.45
C SER A 34 6.20 -9.65 12.74
N GLU A 35 6.79 -10.32 11.75
CA GLU A 35 8.04 -11.06 11.93
C GLU A 35 9.28 -10.22 11.60
N THR A 36 9.18 -9.35 10.59
CA THR A 36 10.32 -8.57 10.06
C THR A 36 10.26 -7.09 10.44
N LEU A 37 9.11 -6.62 10.91
CA LEU A 37 8.82 -5.21 11.22
C LEU A 37 8.89 -4.26 10.01
N GLU A 38 8.92 -4.81 8.79
CA GLU A 38 8.88 -4.05 7.54
C GLU A 38 7.52 -3.36 7.35
N ASP A 39 7.54 -2.19 6.70
CA ASP A 39 6.32 -1.48 6.33
C ASP A 39 5.67 -2.11 5.11
N LEU A 40 4.37 -2.38 5.21
CA LEU A 40 3.56 -2.93 4.15
C LEU A 40 2.46 -1.96 3.75
N VAL A 41 2.33 -1.67 2.45
CA VAL A 41 1.15 -1.00 1.91
C VAL A 41 0.01 -2.02 1.82
N VAL A 42 -1.07 -1.74 2.52
CA VAL A 42 -2.32 -2.50 2.42
C VAL A 42 -3.28 -1.78 1.48
N TYR A 43 -3.73 -2.49 0.45
CA TYR A 43 -4.61 -1.92 -0.57
C TYR A 43 -5.65 -2.93 -1.08
N GLU A 44 -6.74 -2.39 -1.62
CA GLU A 44 -7.80 -3.16 -2.27
C GLU A 44 -7.78 -2.94 -3.78
N ALA A 45 -7.88 -4.04 -4.55
CA ALA A 45 -8.07 -4.00 -5.99
C ALA A 45 -9.52 -3.58 -6.34
N LEU A 46 -9.67 -2.51 -7.12
CA LEU A 46 -10.97 -1.99 -7.59
C LEU A 46 -11.37 -2.56 -8.96
N TYR A 47 -10.85 -3.74 -9.29
CA TYR A 47 -11.14 -4.50 -10.51
C TYR A 47 -11.41 -5.97 -10.16
N ASP A 48 -11.73 -6.80 -11.16
CA ASP A 48 -11.87 -8.25 -10.96
C ASP A 48 -10.48 -8.89 -10.83
N ASN A 49 -10.20 -9.43 -9.65
CA ASN A 49 -8.95 -10.11 -9.36
C ASN A 49 -9.28 -11.52 -8.87
N LYS A 50 -8.92 -12.52 -9.68
CA LYS A 50 -9.23 -13.93 -9.43
C LYS A 50 -8.50 -14.53 -8.23
N ILE A 51 -7.46 -13.87 -7.72
CA ILE A 51 -6.65 -14.35 -6.61
C ILE A 51 -7.13 -13.72 -5.30
N SER A 52 -7.17 -12.38 -5.22
CA SER A 52 -7.59 -11.67 -4.02
C SER A 52 -8.03 -10.24 -4.32
N LYS A 53 -8.97 -9.73 -3.51
CA LYS A 53 -9.34 -8.30 -3.46
C LYS A 53 -8.39 -7.47 -2.59
N LEU A 54 -7.83 -8.05 -1.53
CA LEU A 54 -6.99 -7.37 -0.55
C LEU A 54 -5.54 -7.84 -0.66
N TRP A 55 -4.62 -6.90 -0.69
CA TRP A 55 -3.19 -7.14 -0.88
C TRP A 55 -2.38 -6.38 0.16
N ALA A 56 -1.23 -6.96 0.53
CA ALA A 56 -0.19 -6.33 1.33
C ALA A 56 1.14 -6.53 0.59
N ARG A 57 1.93 -5.46 0.42
CA ARG A 57 3.26 -5.52 -0.21
C ARG A 57 4.24 -4.59 0.49
N PRO A 58 5.56 -4.85 0.43
CA PRO A 58 6.57 -3.93 0.94
C PRO A 58 6.35 -2.50 0.43
N LEU A 59 6.48 -1.52 1.32
CA LEU A 59 6.36 -0.10 0.97
C LEU A 59 7.56 0.37 0.14
N ASP A 60 8.74 -0.20 0.38
CA ASP A 60 10.01 0.19 -0.24
C ASP A 60 10.31 -0.51 -1.58
N GLU A 61 9.30 -1.15 -2.21
CA GLU A 61 9.39 -1.85 -3.52
C GLU A 61 8.62 -1.19 -4.69
#